data_AF-A0A354TLD5-F1
#
_entry.id   AF-A0A354TLD5-F1
#
_cell.length_a   1.000
_cell.length_b   1.000
_cell.length_c   1.000
_cell.angle_alpha   90.00
_cell.angle_beta   90.00
_cell.angle_gamma   90.00
#
_symmetry.space_group_name_H-M   'P 1'
#
loop_
_entity.id
_entity.type
_entity.pdbx_description
1 polymer ?
#
loop_
_entity_poly.entity_id
_entity_poly.type
_entity_poly.pdbx_seq_one_letter_code
_entity_poly.pdbx_strand_id
1 'polypeptide(L)'
;MNKFIVLLLLCSAQLGFSQTAEQQLQSLMDGYWNYRLQENPTLATGAGISDFNHLLPQVSPVDQARRLRSEEEFLAQLRQVDRDELNRDDQINF
;
A
#
# COMPACT_ATOMS: atom_id res chain seq x y z
N MET A 1 -20.68 -47.23 7.96
CA MET A 1 -20.31 -46.19 8.96
C MET A 1 -19.04 -45.54 8.41
N ASN A 2 -19.07 -44.23 8.11
CA ASN A 2 -17.96 -43.35 7.63
C ASN A 2 -18.31 -42.41 6.45
N LYS A 3 -19.56 -42.39 5.96
CA LYS A 3 -20.00 -41.42 4.93
C LYS A 3 -20.39 -40.03 5.49
N PHE A 4 -20.36 -39.83 6.81
CA PHE A 4 -20.83 -38.59 7.46
C PHE A 4 -19.74 -37.57 7.81
N ILE A 5 -18.45 -37.89 7.66
CA ILE A 5 -17.35 -36.98 8.04
C ILE A 5 -16.90 -36.08 6.87
N VAL A 6 -17.25 -36.41 5.62
CA VAL A 6 -16.78 -35.68 4.43
C VAL A 6 -17.54 -34.37 4.16
N LEU A 7 -18.67 -34.12 4.84
CA LEU A 7 -19.57 -32.99 4.49
C LEU A 7 -19.38 -31.72 5.33
N LEU A 8 -18.46 -31.69 6.31
CA LEU A 8 -18.37 -30.59 7.29
C LEU A 8 -17.14 -29.67 7.12
N LEU A 9 -16.41 -29.80 6.01
CA LEU A 9 -15.12 -29.10 5.80
C LEU A 9 -15.04 -28.34 4.46
N LEU A 10 -16.19 -27.99 3.87
CA LEU A 10 -16.28 -27.33 2.56
C LEU A 10 -16.93 -25.93 2.60
N CYS A 11 -17.17 -25.36 3.78
CA CYS A 11 -17.86 -24.07 3.91
C CYS A 11 -17.15 -23.10 4.85
N SER A 12 -15.82 -23.00 4.77
CA SER A 12 -15.16 -21.73 5.06
C SER A 12 -15.40 -20.83 3.84
N ALA A 13 -16.61 -20.28 3.75
CA ALA A 13 -16.87 -19.15 2.88
C ALA A 13 -15.86 -18.06 3.27
N GLN A 14 -14.86 -17.86 2.42
CA GLN A 14 -14.03 -16.68 2.49
C GLN A 14 -14.96 -15.51 2.26
N LEU A 15 -15.49 -14.93 3.33
CA LEU A 15 -16.06 -13.59 3.32
C LEU A 15 -14.88 -12.64 3.05
N GLY A 16 -14.47 -12.59 1.78
CA GLY A 16 -13.66 -11.50 1.29
C GLY A 16 -14.57 -10.29 1.26
N PHE A 17 -14.54 -9.49 2.33
CA PHE A 17 -15.08 -8.13 2.24
C PHE A 17 -14.24 -7.42 1.19
N SER A 18 -14.86 -7.07 0.06
CA SER A 18 -14.23 -6.18 -0.91
C SER A 18 -13.98 -4.86 -0.21
N GLN A 19 -12.73 -4.42 -0.21
CA GLN A 19 -12.33 -3.14 0.37
C GLN A 19 -12.99 -2.00 -0.44
N THR A 20 -13.53 -0.98 0.23
CA THR A 20 -14.11 0.19 -0.47
C THR A 20 -13.02 1.00 -1.18
N ALA A 21 -13.38 1.82 -2.16
CA ALA A 21 -12.41 2.68 -2.85
C ALA A 21 -11.63 3.57 -1.87
N GLU A 22 -12.28 4.12 -0.84
CA GLU A 22 -11.63 4.93 0.20
C GLU A 22 -10.63 4.12 1.02
N GLN A 23 -11.04 2.92 1.44
CA GLN A 23 -10.14 2.05 2.19
C GLN A 23 -8.93 1.66 1.33
N GLN A 24 -9.12 1.37 0.04
CA GLN A 24 -8.04 1.04 -0.89
C GLN A 24 -7.07 2.21 -1.04
N LEU A 25 -7.59 3.42 -1.28
CA LEU A 25 -6.78 4.63 -1.38
C LEU A 25 -6.03 4.93 -0.07
N GLN A 26 -6.69 4.85 1.08
CA GLN A 26 -6.07 5.09 2.37
C GLN A 26 -4.90 4.12 2.62
N SER A 27 -5.12 2.82 2.40
CA SER A 27 -4.06 1.83 2.55
C SER A 27 -2.89 2.07 1.59
N LEU A 28 -3.18 2.53 0.37
CA LEU A 28 -2.16 2.87 -0.62
C LEU A 28 -1.35 4.09 -0.20
N MET A 29 -2.01 5.15 0.26
CA MET A 29 -1.36 6.38 0.73
C MET A 29 -0.48 6.10 1.96
N ASP A 30 -0.96 5.30 2.91
CA ASP A 30 -0.18 4.92 4.09
C ASP A 30 1.07 4.11 3.69
N GLY A 31 0.91 3.16 2.76
CA GLY A 31 2.02 2.40 2.19
C GLY A 31 3.02 3.29 1.47
N TYR A 32 2.53 4.21 0.62
CA TYR A 32 3.37 5.13 -0.13
C TYR A 32 4.13 6.10 0.78
N TRP A 33 3.47 6.64 1.81
CA TRP A 33 4.10 7.52 2.78
C TRP A 33 5.25 6.82 3.50
N ASN A 34 5.02 5.60 4.00
CA ASN A 34 6.06 4.81 4.66
C ASN A 34 7.24 4.53 3.73
N TYR A 35 6.97 4.15 2.47
CA TYR A 35 8.00 3.97 1.46
C TYR A 35 8.80 5.26 1.23
N ARG A 36 8.12 6.40 1.07
CA ARG A 36 8.77 7.70 0.83
C ARG A 36 9.68 8.12 1.97
N LEU A 37 9.31 7.84 3.21
CA LEU A 37 10.15 8.10 4.39
C LEU A 37 11.41 7.23 4.39
N GLN A 38 11.30 5.96 4.03
CA GLN A 38 12.44 5.04 3.94
C GLN A 38 13.41 5.45 2.82
N GLU A 39 12.89 5.81 1.65
CA GLU A 39 13.70 6.23 0.50
C GLU A 39 14.32 7.61 0.65
N ASN A 40 13.69 8.48 1.45
CA ASN A 40 14.15 9.83 1.67
C ASN A 40 14.26 10.14 3.17
N PRO A 41 15.35 9.70 3.83
CA PRO A 41 15.60 10.01 5.24
C PRO A 41 15.54 11.51 5.58
N THR A 42 15.94 12.38 4.64
CA THR A 42 15.86 13.84 4.86
C THR A 42 14.43 14.38 4.86
N LEU A 43 13.53 13.75 4.09
CA LEU A 43 12.10 14.02 4.18
C LEU A 43 11.55 13.60 5.54
N ALA A 44 11.98 12.44 6.06
CA ALA A 44 11.56 11.98 7.38
C ALA A 44 11.98 12.96 8.49
N THR A 45 13.23 13.43 8.48
CA THR A 45 13.70 14.48 9.39
C THR A 45 12.85 15.75 9.27
N GLY A 46 12.57 16.20 8.04
CA GLY A 46 11.74 17.38 7.78
C GLY A 46 10.29 17.23 8.26
N ALA A 47 9.77 16.00 8.27
CA ALA A 47 8.45 15.65 8.82
C ALA A 47 8.45 15.43 10.34
N GLY A 48 9.58 15.60 11.02
CA GLY A 48 9.71 15.39 12.47
C GLY A 48 9.87 13.94 12.90
N ILE A 49 10.14 13.02 11.96
CA ILE A 49 10.32 11.59 12.23
C ILE A 49 11.81 11.29 12.40
N SER A 50 12.21 10.93 13.62
CA SER A 50 13.62 10.75 13.97
C SER A 50 14.23 9.40 13.60
N ASP A 51 13.39 8.41 13.29
CA ASP A 51 13.81 7.01 13.11
C ASP A 51 14.87 6.83 12.01
N PHE A 52 14.91 7.74 11.03
CA PHE A 52 15.83 7.70 9.89
C PHE A 52 17.00 8.69 9.99
N ASN A 53 17.14 9.44 11.09
CA ASN A 53 18.15 10.50 11.23
C ASN A 53 19.60 10.03 11.10
N HIS A 54 19.85 8.73 11.23
CA HIS A 54 21.16 8.11 11.09
C HIS A 54 21.50 7.72 9.65
N LEU A 55 20.63 8.03 8.69
CA LEU A 55 20.74 7.64 7.29
C LEU A 55 20.80 8.86 6.37
N LEU A 56 21.34 8.63 5.16
CA LEU A 56 21.24 9.55 4.03
C LEU A 56 20.60 8.81 2.83
N PRO A 57 19.95 9.54 1.91
CA PRO A 57 19.40 8.96 0.70
C PRO A 57 20.46 8.22 -0.13
N GLN A 58 20.11 7.04 -0.63
CA GLN A 58 20.97 6.27 -1.53
C GLN A 58 20.77 6.72 -2.99
N VAL A 59 21.84 7.09 -3.69
CA VAL A 59 21.80 7.72 -5.03
C VAL A 59 22.52 6.94 -6.14
N SER A 60 23.12 5.81 -5.77
CA SER A 60 23.08 4.56 -6.53
C SER A 60 22.33 4.41 -7.86
N PRO A 61 22.92 4.11 -9.04
CA PRO A 61 22.11 3.65 -10.17
C PRO A 61 21.24 2.43 -9.85
N VAL A 62 21.72 1.52 -9.00
CA VAL A 62 20.95 0.36 -8.51
C VAL A 62 19.78 0.82 -7.65
N ASP A 63 20.00 1.83 -6.79
CA ASP A 63 18.96 2.41 -5.95
C ASP A 63 17.90 3.13 -6.78
N GLN A 64 18.31 3.92 -7.80
CA GLN A 64 17.38 4.55 -8.74
C GLN A 64 16.49 3.50 -9.42
N ALA A 65 17.08 2.40 -9.91
CA ALA A 65 16.34 1.34 -10.59
C ALA A 65 15.37 0.62 -9.65
N ARG A 66 15.75 0.40 -8.39
CA ARG A 66 14.86 -0.15 -7.37
C ARG A 66 13.68 0.78 -7.08
N ARG A 67 13.94 2.07 -6.88
CA ARG A 67 12.89 3.06 -6.65
C ARG A 67 11.93 3.17 -7.83
N LEU A 68 12.45 3.17 -9.07
CA LEU A 68 11.60 3.19 -10.25
C LEU A 68 10.59 2.03 -10.25
N ARG A 69 11.04 0.80 -9.97
CA ARG A 69 10.14 -0.36 -9.88
C ARG A 69 9.08 -0.20 -8.80
N SER A 70 9.47 0.26 -7.60
CA SER A 70 8.50 0.50 -6.52
C SER A 70 7.49 1.59 -6.87
N GLU A 71 7.91 2.69 -7.51
CA GLU A 71 7.00 3.75 -7.97
C GLU A 71 6.03 3.23 -9.05
N GLU A 72 6.50 2.39 -9.97
CA GLU A 72 5.65 1.74 -10.98
C GLU A 72 4.61 0.81 -10.33
N GLU A 73 4.98 0.07 -9.28
CA GLU A 73 4.07 -0.78 -8.51
C GLU A 73 2.99 0.04 -7.79
N PHE A 74 3.35 1.12 -7.10
CA PHE A 74 2.40 2.01 -6.45
C PHE A 74 1.43 2.65 -7.47
N LEU A 75 1.95 3.09 -8.62
CA LEU A 75 1.11 3.66 -9.68
C LEU A 75 0.16 2.60 -10.28
N ALA A 76 0.60 1.35 -10.38
CA ALA A 76 -0.26 0.26 -10.82
C ALA A 76 -1.39 -0.03 -9.82
N GLN A 77 -1.12 0.04 -8.52
CA GLN A 77 -2.12 -0.08 -7.46
C GLN A 77 -3.09 1.10 -7.45
N LEU A 78 -2.59 2.34 -7.60
CA LEU A 78 -3.44 3.54 -7.67
C LEU A 78 -4.48 3.44 -8.79
N ARG A 79 -4.08 2.92 -9.96
CA ARG A 79 -4.98 2.72 -11.10
C ARG A 79 -6.11 1.70 -10.86
N GLN A 80 -6.05 0.90 -9.80
CA GLN A 80 -7.12 -0.03 -9.44
C GLN A 80 -8.21 0.60 -8.57
N VAL A 81 -7.95 1.76 -7.97
CA VAL A 81 -8.94 2.46 -7.15
C VAL A 81 -9.94 3.15 -8.08
N ASP A 82 -11.22 2.91 -7.86
CA ASP A 82 -12.28 3.60 -8.58
C ASP A 82 -12.43 5.03 -8.05
N ARG A 83 -11.91 6.00 -8.82
CA ARG A 83 -11.93 7.42 -8.45
C ARG A 83 -13.36 7.98 -8.36
N ASP A 84 -14.30 7.45 -9.13
CA ASP A 84 -15.67 7.97 -9.16
C ASP A 84 -16.47 7.52 -7.92
N GLU A 85 -16.02 6.46 -7.24
CA GLU A 85 -16.57 6.01 -5.96
C GLU A 85 -16.01 6.80 -4.75
N LEU A 86 -14.89 7.51 -4.91
CA LEU A 86 -14.29 8.29 -3.82
C LEU A 86 -15.15 9.49 -3.41
N ASN A 87 -15.15 9.80 -2.12
CA ASN A 87 -15.67 11.07 -1.63
C ASN A 87 -14.84 12.26 -2.15
N ARG A 88 -15.36 13.47 -1.97
CA ARG A 88 -14.76 14.68 -2.56
C ARG A 88 -13.34 14.98 -2.06
N ASP A 89 -13.06 14.72 -0.79
CA ASP A 89 -11.75 15.01 -0.21
C ASP A 89 -10.72 14.00 -0.73
N ASP A 90 -11.10 12.73 -0.84
CA ASP A 90 -10.26 11.66 -1.37
C ASP A 90 -10.01 11.81 -2.88
N GLN A 91 -10.95 12.38 -3.64
CA GLN A 91 -10.73 12.74 -5.05
C GLN A 91 -9.67 13.83 -5.26
N ILE A 92 -9.37 14.63 -4.22
CA ILE A 92 -8.29 15.63 -4.25
C ILE A 92 -6.95 14.99 -3.90
N ASN A 93 -6.96 14.00 -3.02
CA ASN A 93 -5.76 13.28 -2.58
C ASN A 93 -5.30 12.19 -3.57
N PHE A 94 -6.20 11.73 -4.46
CA PHE A 94 -5.95 10.77 -5.54
C PHE A 94 -5.15 11.37 -6.71
#